data_AF-A0A2G3A3K3-F1
#
_entry.id   AF-A0A2G3A3K3-F1
#
_cell.length_a   1.000
_cell.length_b   1.000
_cell.length_c   1.000
_cell.angle_alpha   90.00
_cell.angle_beta   90.00
_cell.angle_gamma   90.00
#
_symmetry.space_group_name_H-M   'P 1'
#
loop_
_entity.id
_entity.type
_entity.pdbx_description
1 polymer ?
#
loop_
_entity_poly.entity_id
_entity_poly.type
_entity_poly.pdbx_seq_one_letter_code
_entity_poly.pdbx_strand_id
1 'polypeptide(L)'
;MESIGVLMTCPMSPYLEHELDKRFNFLRLWKFPANQKSHYLKLHSESIQGVVGNATIGANAELIGALPKLEIVSSYSVGLDKIDLGLCREKGIKVTYCPDLITDDAADTGIALILAVLRRICQCDRYIKNGDWKKNGDFMLTTKMKKSPHILCN
;
A
#
# COMPACT_ATOMS: atom_id res chain seq x y z
N MET A 1 3.81 5.38 33.33
CA MET A 1 4.57 5.18 32.08
C MET A 1 4.06 6.20 31.08
N GLU A 2 4.92 7.06 30.56
CA GLU A 2 4.54 8.00 29.50
C GLU A 2 4.09 7.19 28.28
N SER A 3 2.90 7.50 27.74
CA SER A 3 2.34 6.79 26.60
C SER A 3 2.99 7.30 25.32
N ILE A 4 3.70 6.43 24.61
CA ILE A 4 4.40 6.74 23.37
C ILE A 4 3.38 7.19 22.32
N GLY A 5 3.60 8.37 21.72
CA GLY A 5 2.76 8.89 20.64
C GLY A 5 3.10 8.25 19.30
N VAL A 6 2.10 7.66 18.65
CA VAL A 6 2.24 7.04 17.32
C VAL A 6 1.27 7.70 16.35
N LEU A 7 1.81 8.26 15.27
CA LEU A 7 1.05 8.88 14.19
C LEU A 7 0.92 7.93 12.99
N MET A 8 -0.30 7.67 12.53
CA MET A 8 -0.54 6.97 11.26
C MET A 8 -1.02 7.93 10.17
N THR A 9 -0.44 7.79 8.98
CA THR A 9 -0.56 8.78 7.89
C THR A 9 -1.90 8.67 7.13
N CYS A 10 -2.43 7.46 6.98
CA CYS A 10 -3.68 7.16 6.28
C CYS A 10 -4.32 5.89 6.86
N PRO A 11 -5.63 5.66 6.66
CA PRO A 11 -6.26 4.41 7.09
C PRO A 11 -5.76 3.27 6.20
N MET A 12 -5.17 2.23 6.80
CA MET A 12 -4.58 1.10 6.06
C MET A 12 -5.22 -0.23 6.41
N SER A 13 -5.39 -0.51 7.71
CA SER A 13 -5.93 -1.79 8.19
C SER A 13 -6.66 -1.58 9.53
N PRO A 14 -7.93 -2.01 9.65
CA PRO A 14 -8.68 -1.93 10.90
C PRO A 14 -8.01 -2.69 12.05
N TYR A 15 -7.37 -3.82 11.74
CA TYR A 15 -6.62 -4.61 12.73
C TYR A 15 -5.42 -3.82 13.27
N LEU A 16 -4.64 -3.20 12.38
CA LEU A 16 -3.48 -2.39 12.77
C LEU A 16 -3.92 -1.19 13.60
N GLU A 17 -4.98 -0.50 13.18
CA GLU A 17 -5.53 0.63 13.95
C GLU A 17 -5.96 0.20 15.36
N HIS A 18 -6.66 -0.93 15.50
CA HIS A 18 -7.08 -1.47 16.79
C HIS A 18 -5.91 -1.82 17.70
N GLU A 19 -4.87 -2.46 17.16
CA GLU A 19 -3.69 -2.84 17.94
C GLU A 19 -2.82 -1.64 18.32
N LEU A 20 -2.76 -0.59 17.48
CA LEU A 20 -2.09 0.66 17.82
C LEU A 20 -2.84 1.43 18.90
N ASP A 21 -4.17 1.52 18.82
CA ASP A 21 -5.02 2.23 19.78
C ASP A 21 -4.95 1.62 21.19
N LYS A 22 -4.78 0.30 21.29
CA LYS A 22 -4.59 -0.40 22.57
C LYS A 22 -3.23 -0.17 23.22
N ARG A 23 -2.17 0.00 22.43
CA ARG A 23 -0.77 -0.06 22.90
C ARG A 23 -0.11 1.31 23.02
N PHE A 24 -0.60 2.29 22.27
CA PHE A 24 0.03 3.60 22.11
C PHE A 24 -0.97 4.73 22.23
N ASN A 25 -0.47 5.95 22.45
CA ASN A 25 -1.27 7.15 22.23
C ASN A 25 -1.39 7.36 20.71
N PHE A 26 -2.50 6.90 20.14
CA PHE A 26 -2.65 6.73 18.69
C PHE A 26 -3.29 7.94 17.99
N LEU A 27 -2.51 8.63 17.15
CA LEU A 27 -2.91 9.79 16.37
C LEU A 27 -3.19 9.41 14.91
N ARG A 28 -4.31 9.92 14.37
CA ARG A 28 -4.80 9.58 13.02
C ARG A 28 -4.80 10.82 12.14
N LEU A 29 -3.87 10.90 11.19
CA LEU A 29 -3.68 12.11 10.39
C LEU A 29 -4.85 12.41 9.43
N TRP A 30 -5.57 11.38 8.97
CA TRP A 30 -6.68 11.52 8.04
C TRP A 30 -7.98 12.04 8.65
N LYS A 31 -8.10 12.07 9.99
CA LYS A 31 -9.26 12.68 10.67
C LYS A 31 -9.27 14.20 10.53
N PHE A 32 -8.18 14.80 10.06
CA PHE A 32 -8.06 16.24 9.90
C PHE A 32 -8.02 16.64 8.41
N PRO A 33 -8.79 17.66 8.01
CA PRO A 33 -8.69 18.22 6.67
C PRO A 33 -7.31 18.82 6.43
N ALA A 34 -6.89 18.91 5.16
CA ALA A 34 -5.51 19.25 4.79
C ALA A 34 -5.02 20.58 5.39
N ASN A 35 -5.88 21.58 5.48
CA ASN A 35 -5.60 22.89 6.08
C ASN A 35 -5.36 22.87 7.60
N GLN A 36 -5.76 21.81 8.30
CA GLN A 36 -5.61 21.67 9.75
C GLN A 36 -4.49 20.71 10.15
N LYS A 37 -4.01 19.86 9.23
CA LYS A 37 -2.96 18.86 9.51
C LYS A 37 -1.70 19.50 10.07
N SER A 38 -1.21 20.59 9.48
CA SER A 38 0.02 21.26 9.92
C SER A 38 -0.12 21.84 11.34
N HIS A 39 -1.31 22.35 11.70
CA HIS A 39 -1.57 22.84 13.04
C HIS A 39 -1.63 21.69 14.06
N TYR A 40 -2.29 20.59 13.71
CA TYR A 40 -2.37 19.40 14.55
C TYR A 40 -1.00 18.77 14.80
N LEU A 41 -0.15 18.67 13.76
CA LEU A 41 1.22 18.19 13.90
C LEU A 41 2.04 19.07 14.84
N LYS A 42 1.87 20.39 14.78
CA LYS A 42 2.54 21.32 15.72
C LYS A 42 2.05 21.16 17.16
N LEU A 43 0.77 20.86 17.38
CA LEU A 43 0.22 20.65 18.72
C LEU A 43 0.80 19.40 19.39
N HIS A 44 1.09 18.36 18.59
CA HIS A 44 1.55 17.06 19.06
C HIS A 44 3.03 16.77 18.76
N SER A 45 3.78 17.74 18.25
CA SER A 45 5.14 17.55 17.74
C SER A 45 6.12 16.97 18.76
N GLU A 46 5.96 17.36 20.03
CA GLU A 46 6.79 16.89 21.15
C GLU A 46 6.37 15.52 21.71
N SER A 47 5.22 14.99 21.27
CA SER A 47 4.69 13.71 21.78
C SER A 47 4.83 12.54 20.81
N ILE A 48 5.03 12.82 19.52
CA ILE A 48 5.09 11.78 18.48
C ILE A 48 6.51 11.23 18.39
N GLN A 49 6.66 9.95 18.71
CA GLN A 49 7.92 9.21 18.66
C GLN A 49 7.92 8.15 17.54
N GLY A 50 6.74 7.74 17.08
CA GLY A 50 6.59 6.78 15.99
C GLY A 50 5.69 7.29 14.87
N VAL A 51 6.07 7.03 13.63
CA VAL A 51 5.22 7.24 12.44
C VAL A 51 4.96 5.91 11.75
N VAL A 52 3.70 5.64 11.40
CA VAL A 52 3.26 4.50 10.60
C VAL A 52 2.78 5.00 9.24
N GLY A 53 3.51 4.63 8.19
CA GLY A 53 3.24 5.01 6.81
C GLY A 53 2.94 3.82 5.90
N ASN A 54 2.66 4.07 4.62
CA ASN A 54 2.58 3.03 3.59
C ASN A 54 3.15 3.53 2.25
N ALA A 55 2.99 2.71 1.20
CA ALA A 55 3.46 3.02 -0.15
C ALA A 55 2.80 4.26 -0.80
N THR A 56 1.69 4.77 -0.24
CA THR A 56 1.00 5.96 -0.74
C THR A 56 1.43 7.21 0.02
N ILE A 57 1.39 7.15 1.36
CA ILE A 57 1.73 8.27 2.25
C ILE A 57 2.71 7.76 3.31
N GLY A 58 3.98 8.11 3.15
CA GLY A 58 5.07 7.80 4.09
C GLY A 58 5.47 9.01 4.94
N ALA A 59 6.76 9.09 5.28
CA ALA A 59 7.35 10.19 6.05
C ALA A 59 8.31 11.00 5.16
N ASN A 60 7.80 12.06 4.54
CA ASN A 60 8.61 12.98 3.75
C ASN A 60 9.41 13.95 4.64
N ALA A 61 10.30 14.74 4.03
CA ALA A 61 11.15 15.71 4.73
C ALA A 61 10.36 16.70 5.60
N GLU A 62 9.21 17.18 5.10
CA GLU A 62 8.35 18.12 5.83
C GLU A 62 7.78 17.49 7.11
N LEU A 63 7.25 16.26 7.02
CA LEU A 63 6.71 15.56 8.18
C LEU A 63 7.79 15.24 9.21
N ILE A 64 8.95 14.74 8.76
CA ILE A 64 10.09 14.45 9.64
C ILE A 64 10.60 15.74 10.30
N GLY A 65 10.65 16.85 9.56
CA GLY A 65 11.03 18.16 10.09
C GLY A 65 10.07 18.71 11.15
N ALA A 66 8.78 18.38 11.06
CA ALA A 66 7.77 18.80 12.01
C ALA A 66 7.77 18.00 13.33
N LEU A 67 8.47 16.86 13.39
CA LEU A 67 8.43 15.91 14.51
C LEU A 67 9.82 15.78 15.16
N PRO A 68 10.20 16.70 16.08
CA PRO A 68 11.54 16.73 16.67
C PRO A 68 11.84 15.52 17.57
N LYS A 69 10.82 14.81 18.07
CA LYS A 69 10.94 13.63 18.93
C LYS A 69 10.78 12.31 18.18
N LEU A 70 10.75 12.34 16.84
CA LEU A 70 10.59 11.13 16.03
C LEU A 70 11.79 10.20 16.20
N GLU A 71 11.53 8.95 16.59
CA GLU A 71 12.55 7.92 16.80
C GLU A 71 12.48 6.81 15.76
N ILE A 72 11.28 6.53 15.25
CA ILE A 72 11.05 5.44 14.29
C ILE A 72 9.97 5.76 13.25
N VAL A 73 10.24 5.38 12.00
CA VAL A 73 9.25 5.27 10.93
C VAL A 73 9.07 3.79 10.59
N SER A 74 7.83 3.30 10.67
CA SER A 74 7.47 1.94 10.29
C SER A 74 6.56 1.98 9.06
N SER A 75 6.98 1.34 7.97
CA SER A 75 6.23 1.30 6.73
C SER A 75 5.42 0.02 6.62
N TYR A 76 4.10 0.15 6.45
CA TYR A 76 3.19 -0.92 6.06
C TYR A 76 3.28 -1.16 4.54
N SER A 77 4.50 -1.42 4.06
CA SER A 77 4.83 -1.68 2.66
C SER A 77 6.24 -2.28 2.54
N VAL A 78 6.52 -2.88 1.39
CA VAL A 78 7.91 -3.23 0.99
C VAL A 78 8.64 -1.99 0.47
N GLY A 79 7.98 -1.20 -0.39
CA GLY A 79 8.55 0.01 -0.97
C GLY A 79 8.75 1.11 0.07
N LEU A 80 9.87 1.84 -0.05
CA LEU A 80 10.29 2.90 0.86
C LEU A 80 10.33 4.29 0.18
N ASP A 81 9.89 4.41 -1.06
CA ASP A 81 10.00 5.63 -1.90
C ASP A 81 9.28 6.85 -1.30
N LYS A 82 8.37 6.63 -0.35
CA LYS A 82 7.62 7.68 0.35
C LYS A 82 8.24 8.11 1.67
N ILE A 83 9.39 7.55 2.03
CA ILE A 83 10.13 7.90 3.25
C ILE A 83 11.45 8.55 2.85
N ASP A 84 11.75 9.72 3.41
CA ASP A 84 13.04 10.36 3.22
C ASP A 84 14.11 9.64 4.05
N LEU A 85 14.70 8.59 3.46
CA LEU A 85 15.72 7.77 4.11
C LEU A 85 17.00 8.55 4.42
N GLY A 86 17.31 9.59 3.64
CA GLY A 86 18.46 10.46 3.86
C GLY A 86 18.28 11.24 5.16
N LEU A 87 17.17 11.96 5.28
CA LEU A 87 16.85 12.74 6.48
C LEU A 87 16.65 11.86 7.71
N CYS A 88 16.04 10.68 7.56
CA CYS A 88 15.94 9.71 8.65
C CYS A 88 17.33 9.32 9.17
N ARG A 89 18.28 9.03 8.28
CA ARG A 89 19.66 8.69 8.67
C ARG A 89 20.35 9.85 9.36
N GLU A 90 20.24 11.07 8.82
CA GLU A 90 20.85 12.28 9.40
C GLU A 90 20.35 12.55 10.83
N LYS A 91 19.06 12.32 11.08
CA LYS A 91 18.42 12.54 12.39
C LYS A 91 18.51 11.32 13.33
N GLY A 92 19.11 10.21 12.91
CA GLY A 92 19.18 8.98 13.71
C GLY A 92 17.83 8.25 13.88
N ILE A 93 16.89 8.49 12.98
CA ILE A 93 15.54 7.89 12.98
C ILE A 93 15.62 6.49 12.38
N LYS A 94 15.12 5.50 13.12
CA LYS A 94 15.06 4.10 12.64
C LYS A 94 13.98 3.95 11.59
N VAL A 95 14.23 3.15 10.57
CA VAL A 95 13.22 2.81 9.55
C VAL A 95 13.01 1.31 9.53
N THR A 96 11.76 0.88 9.61
CA THR A 96 11.35 -0.52 9.49
C THR A 96 10.31 -0.65 8.39
N TYR A 97 10.26 -1.83 7.77
CA TYR A 97 9.36 -2.15 6.67
C TYR A 97 9.06 -3.64 6.69
N CYS A 98 8.20 -4.10 5.80
CA CYS A 98 7.72 -5.48 5.76
C CYS A 98 8.31 -6.23 4.55
N PRO A 99 9.60 -6.65 4.57
CA PRO A 99 10.17 -7.46 3.50
C PRO A 99 9.49 -8.84 3.45
N ASP A 100 9.50 -9.46 2.27
CA ASP A 100 9.12 -10.86 2.01
C ASP A 100 7.68 -11.28 2.31
N LEU A 101 6.87 -10.45 2.98
CA LEU A 101 5.50 -10.81 3.37
C LEU A 101 4.52 -10.92 2.21
N ILE A 102 4.78 -10.26 1.09
CA ILE A 102 3.85 -10.17 -0.06
C ILE A 102 4.47 -10.68 -1.36
N THR A 103 5.63 -11.33 -1.30
CA THR A 103 6.35 -11.78 -2.49
C THR A 103 5.56 -12.83 -3.26
N ASP A 104 5.03 -13.84 -2.55
CA ASP A 104 4.27 -14.92 -3.17
C ASP A 104 2.92 -14.42 -3.71
N ASP A 105 2.18 -13.61 -2.93
CA ASP A 105 0.92 -13.01 -3.37
C ASP A 105 1.10 -12.12 -4.62
N ALA A 106 2.20 -11.37 -4.68
CA ALA A 106 2.53 -10.56 -5.85
C ALA A 106 2.86 -11.43 -7.08
N ALA A 107 3.56 -12.55 -6.88
CA ALA A 107 3.87 -13.50 -7.95
C ALA A 107 2.59 -14.19 -8.48
N ASP A 108 1.73 -14.65 -7.57
CA ASP A 108 0.43 -15.25 -7.90
C ASP A 108 -0.46 -14.27 -8.67
N THR A 109 -0.52 -13.02 -8.22
CA THR A 109 -1.24 -11.95 -8.93
C THR A 109 -0.66 -11.72 -10.32
N GLY A 110 0.67 -11.74 -10.47
CA GLY A 110 1.35 -11.63 -11.76
C GLY A 110 0.91 -12.74 -12.73
N ILE A 111 0.95 -14.00 -12.30
CA ILE A 111 0.53 -15.15 -13.11
C ILE A 111 -0.97 -15.06 -13.44
N ALA A 112 -1.80 -14.70 -12.46
CA ALA A 112 -3.24 -14.52 -12.64
C ALA A 112 -3.55 -13.45 -13.70
N LEU A 113 -2.84 -12.32 -13.68
CA LEU A 113 -3.00 -11.25 -14.67
C LEU A 113 -2.60 -11.70 -16.08
N ILE A 114 -1.49 -12.45 -16.21
CA ILE A 114 -1.05 -12.99 -17.50
C ILE A 114 -2.15 -13.90 -18.08
N LEU A 115 -2.71 -14.81 -17.29
CA LEU A 115 -3.79 -15.69 -17.70
C LEU A 115 -5.07 -14.91 -18.01
N ALA A 116 -5.44 -13.94 -17.17
CA ALA A 116 -6.62 -13.11 -17.35
C ALA A 116 -6.60 -12.36 -18.69
N VAL A 117 -5.44 -11.84 -19.08
CA VAL A 117 -5.26 -11.13 -20.36
C VAL A 117 -5.27 -12.10 -21.54
N LEU A 118 -4.40 -13.13 -21.52
CA LEU A 118 -4.22 -14.01 -22.68
C LEU A 118 -5.46 -14.87 -22.95
N ARG A 119 -6.13 -15.34 -21.90
CA ARG A 119 -7.35 -16.14 -21.98
C ARG A 119 -8.64 -15.33 -21.89
N ARG A 120 -8.51 -14.00 -21.84
CA ARG A 120 -9.64 -13.05 -21.77
C ARG A 120 -10.65 -13.41 -20.68
N ILE A 121 -10.17 -13.87 -19.52
CA ILE A 121 -11.00 -14.47 -18.47
C ILE A 121 -12.09 -13.49 -18.01
N CYS A 122 -11.72 -12.22 -17.80
CA CYS A 122 -12.66 -11.19 -17.37
C CYS A 122 -13.72 -10.86 -18.44
N GLN A 123 -13.38 -10.96 -19.73
CA GLN A 123 -14.35 -10.79 -20.81
C GLN A 123 -15.30 -12.00 -20.89
N CYS A 124 -14.78 -13.22 -20.75
CA CYS A 124 -15.57 -14.45 -20.73
C CYS A 124 -16.58 -14.45 -19.57
N ASP A 125 -16.14 -14.06 -18.36
CA ASP A 125 -17.02 -13.92 -17.19
C ASP A 125 -18.19 -12.96 -17.46
N ARG A 126 -17.91 -11.78 -18.04
CA ARG A 126 -18.95 -10.83 -18.43
C ARG A 126 -19.89 -11.38 -19.51
N TYR A 127 -19.35 -12.09 -20.51
CA TYR A 127 -20.13 -12.68 -21.59
C TYR A 127 -21.16 -13.70 -21.09
N ILE A 128 -20.76 -14.54 -20.12
CA ILE A 128 -21.67 -15.50 -19.48
C ILE A 128 -22.72 -14.77 -18.64
N LYS A 129 -22.31 -13.80 -17.82
CA LYS A 129 -23.22 -13.02 -16.95
C LYS A 129 -24.28 -12.23 -17.74
N ASN A 130 -23.94 -11.78 -18.95
CA ASN A 130 -24.88 -11.10 -19.85
C ASN A 130 -25.85 -12.06 -20.57
N GLY A 131 -25.67 -13.37 -20.41
CA GLY A 131 -26.45 -14.41 -21.08
C GLY A 131 -26.11 -14.56 -22.57
N ASP A 132 -25.03 -13.92 -23.04
CA ASP A 132 -24.65 -13.93 -24.45
C ASP A 132 -24.27 -15.33 -24.93
N TRP A 133 -23.75 -16.18 -24.04
CA TRP A 133 -23.47 -17.57 -24.39
C TRP A 133 -24.72 -18.34 -24.84
N LYS A 134 -25.87 -18.11 -24.18
CA LYS A 134 -27.14 -18.73 -24.57
C LYS A 134 -27.70 -18.16 -25.86
N LYS A 135 -27.43 -16.88 -26.15
CA LYS A 135 -27.99 -16.15 -27.29
C LYS A 135 -27.17 -16.32 -28.58
N ASN A 136 -25.84 -16.25 -28.42
CA ASN A 136 -24.88 -16.07 -29.51
C ASN A 136 -23.93 -17.27 -29.65
N GLY A 137 -24.00 -18.26 -28.75
CA GLY A 137 -23.12 -19.42 -28.75
C GLY A 137 -21.73 -19.11 -28.17
N ASP A 138 -20.75 -19.92 -28.55
CA ASP A 138 -19.44 -19.93 -27.89
C ASP A 138 -18.68 -18.61 -28.00
N PHE A 139 -17.90 -18.30 -26.96
CA PHE A 139 -17.00 -17.16 -26.95
C PHE A 139 -15.83 -17.37 -27.93
N MET A 140 -15.32 -16.28 -28.51
CA MET A 140 -14.22 -16.32 -29.48
C MET A 140 -12.96 -17.00 -28.94
N LEU A 141 -12.18 -17.62 -29.83
CA LEU A 141 -10.90 -18.23 -29.46
C LEU A 141 -9.90 -17.20 -28.89
N THR A 142 -9.12 -17.63 -27.90
CA THR A 142 -8.18 -16.78 -27.14
C THR A 142 -6.72 -17.21 -27.34
N THR A 143 -5.79 -16.41 -26.85
CA THR A 143 -4.35 -16.66 -27.02
C THR A 143 -3.82 -17.70 -26.01
N LYS A 144 -3.10 -18.71 -26.50
CA LYS A 144 -2.39 -19.68 -25.64
C LYS A 144 -1.06 -19.10 -25.13
N MET A 145 -0.63 -19.50 -23.92
CA MET A 145 0.63 -19.04 -23.29
C MET A 145 1.89 -19.44 -24.07
N LYS A 146 1.88 -20.64 -24.68
CA LYS A 146 3.06 -21.20 -25.35
C LYS A 146 3.42 -20.38 -26.59
N LYS A 147 4.69 -19.96 -26.69
CA LYS A 147 5.27 -19.40 -27.94
C LYS A 147 5.03 -20.41 -29.06
N SER A 148 4.24 -20.04 -30.06
CA SER A 148 4.08 -20.85 -31.27
C SER A 148 5.38 -20.68 -32.08
N PRO A 149 6.13 -21.75 -32.41
CA PRO A 149 7.30 -21.63 -33.29
C PRO A 149 6.92 -21.24 -34.73
N HIS A 150 5.64 -21.32 -35.06
CA HIS A 150 5.11 -21.05 -36.38
C HIS A 150 3.79 -20.27 -36.26
N ILE A 151 3.86 -18.98 -36.59
CA ILE A 151 2.76 -18.24 -37.21
C ILE A 151 3.40 -17.57 -38.43
N LEU A 152 3.58 -18.38 -39.47
CA LEU A 152 3.35 -17.97 -40.85
C LEU A 152 2.02 -18.65 -41.25
N CYS A 153 1.30 -18.01 -42.18
CA CYS A 153 -0.08 -18.26 -42.66
C CYS A 153 -1.13 -17.49 -41.85
N ASN A 154 -1.81 -16.45 -42.37
CA ASN A 154 -1.86 -15.82 -43.71
C ASN A 154 -1.82 -14.31 -43.56
#